data_AF-A0A2N3EGR5-F1
#
_entry.id   AF-A0A2N3EGR5-F1
#
_cell.length_a   1.000
_cell.length_b   1.000
_cell.length_c   1.000
_cell.angle_alpha   90.00
_cell.angle_beta   90.00
_cell.angle_gamma   90.00
#
_symmetry.space_group_name_H-M   'P 1'
#
loop_
_entity.id
_entity.type
_entity.pdbx_description
1 polymer ?
#
loop_
_entity_poly.entity_id
_entity_poly.type
_entity_poly.pdbx_seq_one_letter_code
_entity_poly.pdbx_strand_id
1 'polypeptide(L)'
;MAGPDGEALFVVVPAADYEVLRRAAQDIEDLRAAGATLALGSDGPAPVPAIVAHRIADGENAVRVWREYRGLKAIELARAAGMSAPYLSEIETGKKDGTFRTMAAIADVLHVSLDDLAPPPDEEGRRARERAALVDGVRAQIRKIIVLITGPSDFNTAAVRRAVTTLAADAVALKAQPGGLADRHGWLDDVLDGVRAVLDLVDRAEGDIIGTARQARRELEDIVSRPGFSPPASARAAPYDDEDGVACNAAD
;
A
#
# COMPACT_ATOMS: atom_id res chain seq x y z
N MET A 1 -35.69 -15.49 -43.88
CA MET A 1 -35.04 -15.64 -45.19
C MET A 1 -34.14 -16.87 -45.10
N ALA A 2 -34.16 -17.74 -46.10
CA ALA A 2 -33.25 -18.89 -46.17
C ALA A 2 -32.02 -18.52 -47.00
N GLY A 3 -30.89 -19.16 -46.74
CA GLY A 3 -29.67 -19.05 -47.52
C GLY A 3 -29.82 -19.70 -48.90
N PRO A 4 -28.83 -19.52 -49.80
CA PRO A 4 -28.86 -20.09 -51.15
C PRO A 4 -29.05 -21.62 -51.18
N ASP A 5 -28.60 -22.32 -50.14
CA ASP A 5 -28.66 -23.78 -50.01
C ASP A 5 -29.84 -24.28 -49.13
N GLY A 6 -30.76 -23.38 -48.75
CA GLY A 6 -31.92 -23.70 -47.91
C GLY A 6 -31.66 -23.67 -46.39
N GLU A 7 -30.42 -23.48 -45.96
CA GLU A 7 -30.08 -23.30 -44.53
C GLU A 7 -30.65 -22.00 -43.95
N ALA A 8 -30.88 -21.98 -42.63
CA ALA A 8 -31.39 -20.81 -41.94
C ALA A 8 -30.31 -19.72 -41.80
N LEU A 9 -30.45 -18.61 -42.54
CA LEU A 9 -29.52 -17.46 -42.45
C LEU A 9 -29.44 -16.84 -41.05
N PHE A 10 -30.52 -16.91 -40.28
CA PHE A 10 -30.61 -16.37 -38.93
C PHE A 10 -31.48 -17.29 -38.06
N VAL A 11 -31.03 -17.55 -36.83
CA VAL A 11 -31.79 -18.24 -35.79
C VAL A 11 -32.02 -17.26 -34.66
N VAL A 12 -33.27 -17.14 -34.20
CA VAL A 12 -33.62 -16.31 -33.04
C VAL A 12 -33.57 -17.19 -31.79
N VAL A 13 -32.72 -16.81 -30.84
CA VAL A 13 -32.53 -17.49 -29.56
C VAL A 13 -32.97 -16.54 -28.44
N PRO A 14 -33.73 -16.99 -27.42
CA PRO A 14 -34.04 -16.17 -26.26
C PRO A 14 -32.76 -15.66 -25.57
N ALA A 15 -32.77 -14.43 -25.07
CA ALA A 15 -31.56 -13.79 -24.55
C ALA A 15 -30.89 -14.56 -23.39
N ALA A 16 -31.69 -15.22 -22.53
CA ALA A 16 -31.18 -16.07 -21.47
C ALA A 16 -30.43 -17.30 -22.01
N ASP A 17 -31.01 -17.98 -23.01
CA ASP A 17 -30.41 -19.17 -23.63
C ASP A 17 -29.15 -18.80 -24.43
N TYR A 18 -29.15 -17.63 -25.08
CA TYR A 18 -27.97 -17.08 -25.75
C TYR A 18 -26.82 -16.84 -24.77
N GLU A 19 -27.06 -16.24 -23.60
CA GLU A 19 -26.01 -16.05 -22.59
C GLU A 19 -25.50 -17.38 -22.00
N VAL A 20 -26.37 -18.39 -21.85
CA VAL A 20 -25.94 -19.75 -21.44
C VAL A 20 -25.03 -20.37 -22.51
N LEU A 21 -25.42 -20.32 -23.78
CA LEU A 21 -24.62 -20.82 -24.90
C LEU A 21 -23.29 -20.05 -25.04
N ARG A 22 -23.31 -18.72 -24.86
CA ARG A 22 -22.12 -17.87 -24.90
C ARG A 22 -21.13 -18.20 -23.79
N ARG A 23 -21.62 -18.43 -22.56
CA ARG A 23 -20.79 -18.89 -21.43
C ARG A 23 -20.22 -20.27 -21.70
N ALA A 24 -21.03 -21.24 -22.10
CA ALA A 24 -20.55 -22.59 -22.41
C ALA A 24 -19.50 -22.60 -23.54
N ALA A 25 -19.63 -21.72 -24.55
CA ALA A 25 -18.62 -21.55 -25.59
C ALA A 25 -17.32 -20.95 -25.04
N GLN A 26 -17.41 -19.93 -24.17
CA GLN A 26 -16.27 -19.32 -23.46
C GLN A 26 -15.53 -20.36 -22.62
N ASP A 27 -16.26 -21.14 -21.79
CA ASP A 27 -15.69 -22.19 -20.94
C ASP A 27 -14.95 -23.26 -21.76
N ILE A 28 -15.48 -23.62 -22.94
CA ILE A 28 -14.84 -24.56 -23.88
C ILE A 28 -13.57 -23.96 -24.50
N GLU A 29 -13.56 -22.67 -24.81
CA GLU A 29 -12.36 -21.98 -25.33
C GLU A 29 -11.28 -21.87 -24.25
N ASP A 30 -11.63 -21.54 -23.01
CA ASP A 30 -10.69 -21.46 -21.89
C ASP A 30 -10.07 -22.84 -21.58
N LEU A 31 -10.90 -23.90 -21.56
CA LEU A 31 -10.43 -25.29 -21.43
C LEU A 31 -9.54 -25.70 -22.62
N ARG A 32 -9.86 -25.29 -23.84
CA ARG A 32 -9.03 -25.57 -25.03
C ARG A 32 -7.71 -24.81 -24.99
N ALA A 33 -7.69 -23.56 -24.51
CA ALA A 33 -6.47 -22.78 -24.35
C ALA A 33 -5.52 -23.39 -23.30
N ALA A 34 -6.06 -23.81 -22.15
CA ALA A 34 -5.32 -24.56 -21.15
C ALA A 34 -4.78 -25.88 -21.71
N GLY A 35 -5.62 -26.66 -22.42
CA GLY A 35 -5.23 -27.91 -23.07
C GLY A 35 -4.18 -27.74 -24.17
N ALA A 36 -4.24 -26.66 -24.94
CA ALA A 36 -3.26 -26.35 -25.98
C ALA A 36 -1.88 -26.02 -25.38
N THR A 37 -1.84 -25.29 -24.26
CA THR A 37 -0.59 -25.04 -23.51
C THR A 37 0.07 -26.35 -23.07
N LEU A 38 -0.70 -27.31 -22.58
CA LEU A 38 -0.21 -28.64 -22.19
C LEU A 38 0.23 -29.48 -23.41
N ALA A 39 -0.52 -29.42 -24.51
CA ALA A 39 -0.25 -30.23 -25.71
C ALA A 39 0.95 -29.73 -26.54
N LEU A 40 1.30 -28.44 -26.44
CA LEU A 40 2.44 -27.84 -27.14
C LEU A 40 3.81 -28.24 -26.56
N GLY A 41 3.86 -29.06 -25.50
CA GLY A 41 5.11 -29.54 -24.92
C GLY A 41 5.95 -28.38 -24.35
N SER A 42 5.32 -27.52 -23.55
CA SER A 42 5.99 -26.37 -22.94
C SER A 42 7.20 -26.80 -22.08
N ASP A 43 8.30 -26.05 -22.16
CA ASP A 43 9.37 -25.98 -21.14
C ASP A 43 8.88 -25.39 -19.79
N GLY A 44 7.56 -25.37 -19.56
CA GLY A 44 6.93 -24.93 -18.32
C GLY A 44 6.99 -25.99 -17.22
N PRO A 45 6.65 -25.61 -15.96
CA PRO A 45 6.60 -26.55 -14.85
C PRO A 45 5.62 -27.70 -15.13
N ALA A 46 5.97 -28.89 -14.67
CA ALA A 46 5.17 -30.09 -14.89
C ALA A 46 3.73 -29.91 -14.34
N PRO A 47 2.69 -30.38 -15.06
CA PRO A 47 1.31 -30.16 -14.65
C PRO A 47 1.01 -30.74 -13.27
N VAL A 48 0.27 -29.98 -12.47
CA VAL A 48 -0.12 -30.37 -11.10
C VAL A 48 -0.94 -31.67 -11.15
N PRO A 49 -0.56 -32.71 -10.39
CA PRO A 49 -1.32 -33.97 -10.34
C PRO A 49 -2.77 -33.73 -9.87
N ALA A 50 -3.75 -34.35 -10.52
CA ALA A 50 -5.17 -34.13 -10.23
C ALA A 50 -5.52 -34.32 -8.74
N ILE A 51 -4.93 -35.31 -8.07
CA ILE A 51 -5.13 -35.56 -6.63
C ILE A 51 -4.64 -34.40 -5.73
N VAL A 52 -3.62 -33.67 -6.17
CA VAL A 52 -3.13 -32.46 -5.49
C VAL A 52 -4.06 -31.29 -5.78
N ALA A 53 -4.40 -31.09 -7.06
CA ALA A 53 -5.26 -29.99 -7.50
C ALA A 53 -6.65 -30.05 -6.83
N HIS A 54 -7.29 -31.23 -6.77
CA HIS A 54 -8.59 -31.40 -6.10
C HIS A 54 -8.53 -31.05 -4.61
N ARG A 55 -7.55 -31.58 -3.85
CA ARG A 55 -7.42 -31.29 -2.41
C ARG A 55 -7.17 -29.81 -2.13
N ILE A 56 -6.38 -29.12 -2.97
CA ILE A 56 -6.17 -27.68 -2.86
C ILE A 56 -7.46 -26.90 -3.20
N ALA A 57 -8.22 -27.33 -4.21
CA ALA A 57 -9.52 -26.74 -4.55
C ALA A 57 -10.58 -26.95 -3.44
N ASP A 58 -10.53 -28.08 -2.73
CA ASP A 58 -11.33 -28.37 -1.54
C ASP A 58 -10.91 -27.56 -0.29
N GLY A 59 -9.90 -26.68 -0.41
CA GLY A 59 -9.45 -25.77 0.64
C GLY A 59 -8.38 -26.32 1.57
N GLU A 60 -7.74 -27.46 1.24
CA GLU A 60 -6.57 -27.91 1.99
C GLU A 60 -5.32 -27.06 1.74
N ASN A 61 -4.48 -26.94 2.76
CA ASN A 61 -3.22 -26.18 2.68
C ASN A 61 -2.25 -26.83 1.67
N ALA A 62 -1.84 -26.06 0.65
CA ALA A 62 -1.00 -26.55 -0.45
C ALA A 62 0.33 -27.17 0.01
N VAL A 63 1.01 -26.59 1.01
CA VAL A 63 2.25 -27.14 1.56
C VAL A 63 2.02 -28.54 2.14
N ARG A 64 0.92 -28.73 2.89
CA ARG A 64 0.56 -30.04 3.45
C ARG A 64 0.25 -31.06 2.34
N VAL A 65 -0.57 -30.68 1.36
CA VAL A 65 -0.99 -31.57 0.27
C VAL A 65 0.23 -32.02 -0.55
N TRP A 66 1.10 -31.10 -0.95
CA TRP A 66 2.34 -31.43 -1.67
C TRP A 66 3.31 -32.25 -0.83
N ARG A 67 3.50 -31.94 0.46
CA ARG A 67 4.33 -32.73 1.37
C ARG A 67 3.87 -34.19 1.44
N GLU A 68 2.57 -34.41 1.60
CA GLU A 68 1.96 -35.75 1.65
C GLU A 68 2.05 -36.47 0.31
N TYR A 69 1.81 -35.78 -0.81
CA TYR A 69 1.98 -36.34 -2.15
C TYR A 69 3.43 -36.78 -2.44
N ARG A 70 4.42 -36.04 -1.93
CA ARG A 70 5.85 -36.41 -1.98
C ARG A 70 6.25 -37.46 -0.93
N GLY A 71 5.34 -37.91 -0.06
CA GLY A 71 5.60 -38.92 0.97
C GLY A 71 6.45 -38.44 2.16
N LEU A 72 6.66 -37.14 2.32
CA LEU A 72 7.53 -36.56 3.33
C LEU A 72 6.82 -36.37 4.68
N LYS A 73 7.52 -36.64 5.78
CA LYS A 73 7.05 -36.25 7.13
C LYS A 73 7.33 -34.76 7.38
N ALA A 74 6.51 -34.12 8.21
CA ALA A 74 6.69 -32.70 8.57
C ALA A 74 8.10 -32.40 9.10
N ILE A 75 8.69 -33.28 9.93
CA ILE A 75 10.06 -33.11 10.44
C ILE A 75 11.15 -33.24 9.36
N GLU A 76 10.89 -33.99 8.28
CA GLU A 76 11.81 -34.17 7.16
C GLU A 76 11.79 -32.93 6.26
N LEU A 77 10.60 -32.45 5.88
CA LEU A 77 10.43 -31.19 5.14
C LEU A 77 11.00 -29.99 5.92
N ALA A 78 10.65 -29.86 7.20
CA ALA A 78 11.14 -28.75 8.03
C ALA A 78 12.68 -28.72 8.10
N ARG A 79 13.32 -29.88 8.29
CA ARG A 79 14.78 -29.99 8.31
C ARG A 79 15.39 -29.62 6.96
N ALA A 80 14.84 -30.14 5.85
CA ALA A 80 15.35 -29.88 4.52
C ALA A 80 15.22 -28.41 4.11
N ALA A 81 14.11 -27.76 4.48
CA ALA A 81 13.86 -26.33 4.24
C ALA A 81 14.45 -25.41 5.34
N GLY A 82 15.31 -25.93 6.22
CA GLY A 82 16.08 -25.14 7.19
C GLY A 82 15.28 -24.49 8.33
N MET A 83 14.16 -25.10 8.74
CA MET A 83 13.25 -24.55 9.76
C MET A 83 12.85 -25.56 10.85
N SER A 84 12.14 -25.08 11.87
CA SER A 84 11.64 -25.94 12.95
C SER A 84 10.31 -26.61 12.58
N ALA A 85 10.11 -27.86 13.03
CA ALA A 85 8.86 -28.60 12.78
C ALA A 85 7.61 -27.90 13.37
N PRO A 86 7.65 -27.23 14.54
CA PRO A 86 6.53 -26.40 15.00
C PRO A 86 6.18 -25.26 14.05
N TYR A 87 7.18 -24.58 13.47
CA TYR A 87 6.94 -23.47 12.54
C TYR A 87 6.33 -23.95 11.21
N LEU A 88 6.80 -25.09 10.68
CA LEU A 88 6.13 -25.73 9.53
C LEU A 88 4.68 -26.11 9.87
N SER A 89 4.40 -26.61 11.08
CA SER A 89 3.04 -26.92 11.52
C SER A 89 2.14 -25.68 11.62
N GLU A 90 2.66 -24.53 12.02
CA GLU A 90 1.93 -23.26 11.96
C GLU A 90 1.60 -22.83 10.52
N ILE A 91 2.46 -23.17 9.54
CA ILE A 91 2.21 -22.93 8.11
C ILE A 91 1.17 -23.92 7.56
N GLU A 92 1.33 -25.22 7.80
CA GLU A 92 0.38 -26.26 7.35
C GLU A 92 -1.02 -26.13 7.97
N THR A 93 -1.15 -25.44 9.11
CA THR A 93 -2.44 -25.13 9.75
C THR A 93 -2.98 -23.73 9.44
N GLY A 94 -2.31 -22.94 8.59
CA GLY A 94 -2.74 -21.59 8.21
C GLY A 94 -2.68 -20.57 9.35
N LYS A 95 -1.94 -20.85 10.44
CA LYS A 95 -1.71 -19.89 11.53
C LYS A 95 -0.68 -18.82 11.16
N LYS A 96 0.20 -19.12 10.21
CA LYS A 96 1.20 -18.20 9.64
C LYS A 96 1.36 -18.51 8.15
N ASP A 97 1.35 -17.49 7.30
CA ASP A 97 1.59 -17.68 5.86
C ASP A 97 3.07 -18.00 5.52
N GLY A 98 3.98 -17.86 6.49
CA GLY A 98 5.42 -17.97 6.28
C GLY A 98 6.04 -16.68 5.70
N THR A 99 7.37 -16.61 5.68
CA THR A 99 8.06 -15.52 4.93
C THR A 99 8.28 -15.95 3.48
N PHE A 100 8.46 -15.00 2.56
CA PHE A 100 8.81 -15.31 1.16
C PHE A 100 10.01 -16.28 1.06
N ARG A 101 11.07 -16.05 1.85
CA ARG A 101 12.24 -16.94 1.91
C ARG A 101 11.92 -18.33 2.47
N THR A 102 10.99 -18.41 3.44
CA THR A 102 10.49 -19.68 3.99
C THR A 102 9.73 -20.47 2.93
N MET A 103 8.82 -19.82 2.20
CA MET A 103 8.00 -20.45 1.19
C MET A 103 8.81 -20.87 -0.04
N ALA A 104 9.79 -20.07 -0.47
CA ALA A 104 10.75 -20.45 -1.50
C ALA A 104 11.54 -21.71 -1.12
N ALA A 105 12.08 -21.78 0.10
CA ALA A 105 12.80 -22.98 0.58
C ALA A 105 11.91 -24.23 0.67
N ILE A 106 10.61 -24.07 0.93
CA ILE A 106 9.64 -25.17 0.90
C ILE A 106 9.37 -25.59 -0.56
N ALA A 107 9.20 -24.65 -1.48
CA ALA A 107 8.99 -24.92 -2.91
C ALA A 107 10.17 -25.70 -3.53
N ASP A 108 11.40 -25.27 -3.25
CA ASP A 108 12.64 -25.92 -3.69
C ASP A 108 12.70 -27.39 -3.26
N VAL A 109 12.37 -27.68 -1.99
CA VAL A 109 12.38 -29.04 -1.41
C VAL A 109 11.24 -29.92 -1.93
N LEU A 110 10.07 -29.33 -2.20
CA LEU A 110 8.91 -30.04 -2.75
C LEU A 110 8.97 -30.20 -4.28
N HIS A 111 9.94 -29.56 -4.93
CA HIS A 111 10.11 -29.51 -6.39
C HIS A 111 8.85 -29.03 -7.10
N VAL A 112 8.40 -27.84 -6.72
CA VAL A 112 7.22 -27.14 -7.25
C VAL A 112 7.54 -25.65 -7.42
N SER A 113 6.72 -24.91 -8.17
CA SER A 113 6.85 -23.45 -8.22
C SER A 113 6.37 -22.82 -6.91
N LEU A 114 6.73 -21.55 -6.67
CA LEU A 114 6.19 -20.81 -5.53
C LEU A 114 4.67 -20.58 -5.68
N ASP A 115 4.18 -20.48 -6.92
CA ASP A 115 2.77 -20.28 -7.24
C ASP A 115 1.94 -21.55 -6.94
N ASP A 116 2.52 -22.75 -7.05
CA ASP A 116 1.90 -24.03 -6.64
C ASP A 116 1.72 -24.18 -5.12
N LEU A 117 2.39 -23.34 -4.33
CA LEU A 117 2.26 -23.26 -2.87
C LEU A 117 1.49 -22.03 -2.39
N ALA A 118 1.29 -21.04 -3.26
CA ALA A 118 0.41 -19.92 -2.98
C ALA A 118 -1.02 -20.48 -2.83
N PRO A 119 -1.80 -20.06 -1.82
CA PRO A 119 -3.20 -20.41 -1.78
C PRO A 119 -3.87 -19.91 -3.07
N PRO A 120 -4.79 -20.68 -3.68
CA PRO A 120 -5.59 -20.16 -4.80
C PRO A 120 -6.27 -18.87 -4.34
N PRO A 121 -6.51 -17.90 -5.24
CA PRO A 121 -7.00 -16.57 -4.88
C PRO A 121 -8.39 -16.64 -4.27
N ASP A 122 -8.44 -16.83 -2.95
CA ASP A 122 -9.62 -16.90 -2.12
C ASP A 122 -10.21 -15.50 -2.00
N GLU A 123 -10.91 -14.99 -3.00
CA GLU A 123 -11.33 -13.58 -2.99
C GLU A 123 -12.05 -13.17 -1.70
N GLU A 124 -12.83 -14.08 -1.10
CA GLU A 124 -13.48 -13.88 0.19
C GLU A 124 -12.50 -13.90 1.37
N GLY A 125 -11.51 -14.81 1.40
CA GLY A 125 -10.48 -14.84 2.43
C GLY A 125 -9.43 -13.72 2.28
N ARG A 126 -9.13 -13.28 1.06
CA ARG A 126 -8.39 -12.05 0.75
C ARG A 126 -9.13 -10.83 1.29
N ARG A 127 -10.43 -10.67 0.99
CA ARG A 127 -11.28 -9.59 1.55
C ARG A 127 -11.30 -9.64 3.08
N ALA A 128 -11.42 -10.83 3.69
CA ALA A 128 -11.39 -11.00 5.14
C ALA A 128 -10.04 -10.59 5.77
N ARG A 129 -8.92 -10.99 5.13
CA ARG A 129 -7.55 -10.61 5.55
C ARG A 129 -7.29 -9.10 5.38
N GLU A 130 -7.69 -8.52 4.26
CA GLU A 130 -7.62 -7.08 3.99
C GLU A 130 -8.44 -6.27 5.02
N ARG A 131 -9.67 -6.72 5.31
CA ARG A 131 -10.52 -6.15 6.35
C ARG A 131 -9.89 -6.20 7.73
N ALA A 132 -9.26 -7.33 8.09
CA ALA A 132 -8.54 -7.47 9.36
C ALA A 132 -7.35 -6.51 9.44
N ALA A 133 -6.54 -6.42 8.37
CA ALA A 133 -5.41 -5.51 8.29
C ALA A 133 -5.83 -4.03 8.42
N LEU A 134 -6.96 -3.63 7.81
CA LEU A 134 -7.52 -2.28 7.97
C LEU A 134 -7.99 -2.01 9.42
N VAL A 135 -8.65 -2.96 10.07
CA VAL A 135 -9.06 -2.84 11.48
C VAL A 135 -7.85 -2.69 12.40
N ASP A 136 -6.78 -3.46 12.17
CA ASP A 136 -5.54 -3.36 12.94
C ASP A 136 -4.78 -2.06 12.65
N GLY A 137 -4.80 -1.56 11.40
CA GLY A 137 -4.30 -0.25 10.99
C GLY A 137 -5.00 0.88 11.74
N VAL A 138 -6.34 0.95 11.69
CA VAL A 138 -7.17 1.90 12.46
C VAL A 138 -6.81 1.86 13.95
N ARG A 139 -6.75 0.67 14.56
CA ARG A 139 -6.38 0.51 15.98
C ARG A 139 -4.94 0.98 16.26
N ALA A 140 -4.01 0.77 15.34
CA ALA A 140 -2.62 1.19 15.47
C ALA A 140 -2.47 2.72 15.38
N GLN A 141 -3.15 3.38 14.44
CA GLN A 141 -3.13 4.84 14.35
C GLN A 141 -3.77 5.50 15.57
N ILE A 142 -4.89 4.98 16.08
CA ILE A 142 -5.51 5.49 17.33
C ILE A 142 -4.51 5.45 18.49
N ARG A 143 -3.81 4.33 18.71
CA ARG A 143 -2.76 4.24 19.75
C ARG A 143 -1.63 5.24 19.52
N LYS A 144 -1.18 5.41 18.27
CA LYS A 144 -0.13 6.37 17.90
C LYS A 144 -0.55 7.82 18.15
N ILE A 145 -1.79 8.19 17.84
CA ILE A 145 -2.35 9.52 18.09
C ILE A 145 -2.41 9.79 19.60
N ILE A 146 -2.88 8.83 20.41
CA ILE A 146 -2.87 8.94 21.87
C ILE A 146 -1.44 9.21 22.38
N VAL A 147 -0.44 8.43 21.95
CA VAL A 147 0.97 8.63 22.34
C VAL A 147 1.52 9.98 21.89
N LEU A 148 1.13 10.51 20.73
CA LEU A 148 1.55 11.83 20.24
C LEU A 148 0.91 13.00 20.99
N ILE A 149 -0.23 12.79 21.64
CA ILE A 149 -0.99 13.84 22.37
C ILE A 149 -0.72 13.79 23.88
N THR A 150 -0.64 12.59 24.47
CA THR A 150 -0.52 12.38 25.93
C THR A 150 0.80 11.73 26.35
N GLY A 151 1.72 11.52 25.42
CA GLY A 151 3.04 10.95 25.71
C GLY A 151 4.04 11.98 26.29
N PRO A 152 5.23 11.53 26.70
CA PRO A 152 6.27 12.38 27.28
C PRO A 152 7.08 13.19 26.25
N SER A 153 6.59 13.28 25.01
CA SER A 153 7.28 13.93 23.88
C SER A 153 6.74 15.32 23.62
N ASP A 154 7.57 16.22 23.09
CA ASP A 154 7.12 17.55 22.65
C ASP A 154 5.99 17.44 21.63
N PHE A 155 4.92 18.21 21.86
CA PHE A 155 3.73 18.19 21.03
C PHE A 155 4.02 18.69 19.61
N ASN A 156 3.71 17.87 18.60
CA ASN A 156 4.02 18.15 17.21
C ASN A 156 2.77 18.03 16.33
N THR A 157 2.19 19.19 15.96
CA THR A 157 0.95 19.28 15.16
C THR A 157 1.06 18.52 13.83
N ALA A 158 2.19 18.63 13.13
CA ALA A 158 2.41 17.94 11.86
C ALA A 158 2.51 16.41 12.02
N ALA A 159 3.01 15.90 13.14
CA ALA A 159 3.03 14.47 13.44
C ALA A 159 1.62 13.95 13.76
N VAL A 160 0.84 14.69 14.55
CA VAL A 160 -0.58 14.40 14.84
C VAL A 160 -1.38 14.41 13.54
N ARG A 161 -1.29 15.48 12.74
CA ARG A 161 -1.96 15.60 11.43
C ARG A 161 -1.70 14.38 10.55
N ARG A 162 -0.44 13.98 10.35
CA ARG A 162 -0.09 12.80 9.54
C ARG A 162 -0.76 11.52 10.06
N ALA A 163 -0.71 11.26 11.37
CA ALA A 163 -1.32 10.06 11.94
C ALA A 163 -2.85 10.06 11.81
N VAL A 164 -3.48 11.22 11.99
CA VAL A 164 -4.94 11.43 11.84
C VAL A 164 -5.38 11.29 10.39
N THR A 165 -4.61 11.80 9.41
CA THR A 165 -4.89 11.59 7.98
C THR A 165 -4.79 10.11 7.58
N THR A 166 -3.80 9.36 8.11
CA THR A 166 -3.73 7.91 7.87
C THR A 166 -4.93 7.19 8.49
N LEU A 167 -5.30 7.51 9.75
CA LEU A 167 -6.50 6.97 10.40
C LEU A 167 -7.77 7.22 9.57
N ALA A 168 -7.91 8.43 9.01
CA ALA A 168 -9.03 8.79 8.15
C ALA A 168 -9.12 7.90 6.90
N ALA A 169 -7.99 7.68 6.22
CA ALA A 169 -7.92 6.85 5.02
C ALA A 169 -8.26 5.38 5.33
N ASP A 170 -7.65 4.80 6.38
CA ASP A 170 -7.90 3.42 6.80
C ASP A 170 -9.38 3.22 7.20
N ALA A 171 -9.97 4.20 7.89
CA ALA A 171 -11.37 4.17 8.31
C ALA A 171 -12.35 4.29 7.12
N VAL A 172 -12.09 5.16 6.15
CA VAL A 172 -12.90 5.27 4.93
C VAL A 172 -12.82 4.00 4.09
N ALA A 173 -11.61 3.44 3.91
CA ALA A 173 -11.42 2.17 3.20
C ALA A 173 -12.18 1.02 3.87
N LEU A 174 -12.17 0.95 5.20
CA LEU A 174 -12.93 -0.03 5.97
C LEU A 174 -14.45 0.15 5.84
N LYS A 175 -14.94 1.41 5.76
CA LYS A 175 -16.38 1.70 5.59
C LYS A 175 -16.90 1.32 4.20
N ALA A 176 -16.04 1.37 3.17
CA ALA A 176 -16.41 1.10 1.79
C ALA A 176 -16.61 -0.40 1.46
N GLN A 177 -16.27 -1.33 2.36
CA GLN A 177 -16.35 -2.76 2.07
C GLN A 177 -17.79 -3.32 2.23
N PRO A 178 -18.31 -4.08 1.23
CA PRO A 178 -19.63 -4.72 1.33
C PRO A 178 -19.64 -5.84 2.38
N GLY A 179 -20.82 -6.11 3.00
CA GLY A 179 -20.96 -7.10 4.08
C GLY A 179 -20.65 -6.54 5.48
N GLY A 180 -20.99 -5.27 5.71
CA GLY A 180 -20.63 -4.48 6.89
C GLY A 180 -21.25 -4.89 8.23
N LEU A 181 -20.81 -6.01 8.81
CA LEU A 181 -21.05 -6.33 10.24
C LEU A 181 -20.46 -5.27 11.22
N ALA A 182 -19.67 -4.32 10.70
CA ALA A 182 -19.00 -3.26 11.43
C ALA A 182 -19.93 -2.09 11.82
N ASP A 183 -21.10 -1.95 11.17
CA ASP A 183 -22.01 -0.81 11.41
C ASP A 183 -22.91 -0.99 12.65
N ARG A 184 -22.81 -2.14 13.34
CA ARG A 184 -23.70 -2.48 14.47
C ARG A 184 -23.65 -1.54 15.69
N HIS A 185 -22.71 -0.59 15.74
CA HIS A 185 -22.53 0.32 16.87
C HIS A 185 -22.09 1.75 16.48
N GLY A 186 -22.08 2.14 15.20
CA GLY A 186 -21.65 3.50 14.78
C GLY A 186 -20.18 3.87 15.01
N TRP A 187 -19.37 3.01 15.66
CA TRP A 187 -17.97 3.27 16.04
C TRP A 187 -17.09 3.89 14.94
N LEU A 188 -17.29 3.49 13.69
CA LEU A 188 -16.48 4.01 12.58
C LEU A 188 -16.84 5.46 12.22
N ASP A 189 -18.08 5.87 12.46
CA ASP A 189 -18.51 7.27 12.34
C ASP A 189 -18.02 8.11 13.52
N ASP A 190 -18.06 7.58 14.76
CA ASP A 190 -17.42 8.23 15.91
C ASP A 190 -15.92 8.51 15.66
N VAL A 191 -15.21 7.55 15.05
CA VAL A 191 -13.81 7.70 14.65
C VAL A 191 -13.64 8.79 13.59
N LEU A 192 -14.50 8.82 12.56
CA LEU A 192 -14.42 9.83 11.50
C LEU A 192 -14.78 11.24 11.99
N ASP A 193 -15.72 11.38 12.92
CA ASP A 193 -16.04 12.66 13.57
C ASP A 193 -14.93 13.12 14.51
N GLY A 194 -14.33 12.21 15.28
CA GLY A 194 -13.13 12.49 16.07
C GLY A 194 -11.94 12.94 15.21
N VAL A 195 -11.71 12.29 14.07
CA VAL A 195 -10.71 12.68 13.06
C VAL A 195 -10.93 14.11 12.57
N ARG A 196 -12.18 14.47 12.20
CA ARG A 196 -12.54 15.84 11.77
C ARG A 196 -12.24 16.87 12.86
N ALA A 197 -12.71 16.62 14.08
CA ALA A 197 -12.53 17.53 15.21
C ALA A 197 -11.03 17.77 15.54
N VAL A 198 -10.18 16.74 15.40
CA VAL A 198 -8.73 16.89 15.60
C VAL A 198 -8.08 17.67 14.45
N LEU A 199 -8.45 17.43 13.19
CA LEU A 199 -7.93 18.20 12.05
C LEU A 199 -8.31 19.68 12.15
N ASP A 200 -9.57 19.99 12.45
CA ASP A 200 -10.04 21.36 12.65
C ASP A 200 -9.29 22.09 13.77
N LEU A 201 -8.94 21.38 14.86
CA LEU A 201 -8.17 21.93 15.96
C LEU A 201 -6.71 22.20 15.56
N VAL A 202 -6.11 21.29 14.80
CA VAL A 202 -4.74 21.45 14.29
C VAL A 202 -4.65 22.57 13.25
N ASP A 203 -5.64 22.69 12.35
CA ASP A 203 -5.73 23.78 11.38
C ASP A 203 -5.82 25.15 12.06
N ARG A 204 -6.66 25.29 13.10
CA ARG A 204 -6.73 26.51 13.92
C ARG A 204 -5.38 26.82 14.59
N ALA A 205 -4.79 25.85 15.27
CA ALA A 205 -3.52 26.04 16.00
C ALA A 205 -2.36 26.44 15.07
N GLU A 206 -2.23 25.80 13.90
CA GLU A 206 -1.22 26.17 12.90
C GLU A 206 -1.51 27.56 12.30
N GLY A 207 -2.79 27.91 12.10
CA GLY A 207 -3.22 29.26 11.70
C GLY A 207 -2.80 30.35 12.70
N ASP A 208 -3.01 30.13 14.00
CA ASP A 208 -2.66 31.08 15.05
C ASP A 208 -1.14 31.26 15.19
N ILE A 209 -0.36 30.18 15.09
CA ILE A 209 1.12 30.22 15.07
C ILE A 209 1.62 31.05 13.88
N ILE A 210 1.08 30.78 12.67
CA ILE A 210 1.45 31.50 11.45
C ILE A 210 1.02 32.98 11.54
N GLY A 211 -0.16 33.26 12.09
CA GLY A 211 -0.66 34.61 12.31
C GLY A 211 0.25 35.42 13.24
N THR A 212 0.64 34.84 14.36
CA THR A 212 1.56 35.42 15.35
C THR A 212 2.92 35.70 14.74
N ALA A 213 3.51 34.73 14.03
CA ALA A 213 4.81 34.90 13.37
C ALA A 213 4.79 36.00 12.30
N ARG A 214 3.71 36.11 11.51
CA ARG A 214 3.52 37.19 10.54
C ARG A 214 3.38 38.55 11.20
N GLN A 215 2.72 38.64 12.35
CA GLN A 215 2.59 39.89 13.11
C GLN A 215 3.93 40.34 13.69
N ALA A 216 4.63 39.46 14.39
CA ALA A 216 5.97 39.74 14.94
C ALA A 216 6.94 40.18 13.83
N ARG A 217 6.90 39.54 12.65
CA ARG A 217 7.69 39.97 11.49
C ARG A 217 7.38 41.40 11.04
N ARG A 218 6.10 41.79 10.94
CA ARG A 218 5.72 43.17 10.56
C ARG A 218 6.20 44.20 11.58
N GLU A 219 6.09 43.90 12.87
CA GLU A 219 6.56 44.79 13.93
C GLU A 219 8.09 44.94 13.91
N LEU A 220 8.82 43.85 13.64
CA LEU A 220 10.26 43.90 13.42
C LEU A 220 10.63 44.71 12.15
N GLU A 221 9.89 44.54 11.05
CA GLU A 221 10.06 45.30 9.81
C GLU A 221 9.85 46.81 10.02
N ASP A 222 8.88 47.24 10.82
CA ASP A 222 8.74 48.65 11.24
C ASP A 222 9.96 49.13 12.05
N ILE A 223 10.38 48.35 13.05
CA ILE A 223 11.51 48.71 13.93
C ILE A 223 12.81 48.92 13.13
N VAL A 224 13.16 47.98 12.24
CA VAL A 224 14.40 48.08 11.44
C VAL A 224 14.32 49.12 10.31
N SER A 225 13.13 49.56 9.93
CA SER A 225 12.94 50.64 8.94
C SER A 225 13.18 52.05 9.52
N ARG A 226 13.39 52.18 10.83
CA ARG A 226 13.57 53.48 11.49
C ARG A 226 14.96 54.07 11.17
N PRO A 227 15.11 55.41 11.08
CA PRO A 227 16.38 56.05 10.73
C PRO A 227 17.58 55.65 11.60
N GLY A 228 17.37 55.30 12.88
CA GLY A 228 18.43 54.82 13.78
C GLY A 228 18.98 53.43 13.46
N PHE A 229 18.32 52.66 12.60
CA PHE A 229 18.82 51.38 12.05
C PHE A 229 19.39 51.52 10.64
N SER A 230 19.22 52.67 9.98
CA SER A 230 19.91 52.98 8.72
C SER A 230 21.33 53.48 9.01
N PRO A 231 22.37 52.95 8.34
CA PRO A 231 23.70 53.54 8.45
C PRO A 231 23.67 54.99 7.91
N PRO A 232 24.40 55.93 8.53
CA PRO A 232 24.49 57.28 8.01
C PRO A 232 25.03 57.24 6.58
N ALA A 233 24.42 57.99 5.67
CA ALA A 233 24.86 58.08 4.29
C ALA A 233 26.36 58.40 4.26
N SER A 234 27.15 57.58 3.56
CA SER A 234 28.60 57.75 3.52
C SER A 234 28.92 59.16 3.04
N ALA A 235 29.68 59.90 3.85
CA ALA A 235 30.20 61.19 3.45
C ALA A 235 30.96 60.98 2.14
N ARG A 236 30.46 61.59 1.05
CA ARG A 236 31.10 61.57 -0.26
C ARG A 236 32.56 61.98 -0.06
N ALA A 237 33.50 61.10 -0.37
CA ALA A 237 34.90 61.44 -0.30
C ALA A 237 35.14 62.69 -1.15
N ALA A 238 35.72 63.72 -0.54
CA ALA A 238 36.11 64.91 -1.28
C ALA A 238 37.14 64.51 -2.35
N PRO A 239 37.08 65.08 -3.57
CA PRO A 239 38.15 64.86 -4.54
C PRO A 239 39.46 65.38 -3.96
N TYR A 240 40.54 64.63 -4.17
CA TYR A 240 41.90 65.12 -3.97
C TYR A 240 42.20 66.10 -5.09
N ASP A 241 42.59 67.33 -4.75
CA ASP A 241 43.13 68.29 -5.72
C ASP A 241 44.59 67.91 -6.03
N ASP A 242 44.80 67.35 -7.24
CA ASP A 242 46.10 67.05 -7.83
C ASP A 242 46.61 68.27 -8.63
N GLU A 243 47.01 69.35 -7.96
CA GLU A 243 47.87 70.40 -8.57
C GLU A 243 48.86 70.95 -7.54
N ASP A 244 50.12 70.50 -7.61
CA ASP A 244 51.24 71.43 -7.85
C ASP A 244 52.54 70.66 -8.17
N GLY A 245 52.89 70.67 -9.46
CA GLY A 245 54.13 70.12 -9.98
C GLY A 245 54.71 71.02 -11.07
N VAL A 246 55.43 72.08 -10.69
CA VAL A 246 56.27 72.88 -11.59
C VAL A 246 57.65 73.09 -10.98
N ALA A 247 58.70 72.99 -11.80
CA ALA A 247 60.10 72.83 -11.39
C ALA A 247 61.02 74.00 -11.83
N CYS A 248 62.29 73.95 -11.41
CA CYS A 248 63.45 74.74 -11.92
C CYS A 248 63.44 76.26 -11.61
N ASN A 249 64.53 77.05 -11.60
CA ASN A 249 66.00 76.93 -11.81
C ASN A 249 66.68 78.23 -11.25
N ALA A 250 67.99 78.46 -11.13
CA ALA A 250 69.24 77.66 -11.04
C ALA A 250 70.45 78.63 -10.80
N ALA A 251 71.64 78.09 -10.47
CA ALA A 251 72.93 78.80 -10.30
C ALA A 251 73.03 79.76 -9.08
N ASP A 252 74.20 80.07 -8.52
CA ASP A 252 75.60 79.87 -8.95
C ASP A 252 76.49 79.51 -7.73
#